data_AF-A0A3G6M570-F1
#
_entry.id   AF-A0A3G6M570-F1
#
_cell.length_a   1.000
_cell.length_b   1.000
_cell.length_c   1.000
_cell.angle_alpha   90.00
_cell.angle_beta   90.00
_cell.angle_gamma   90.00
#
_symmetry.space_group_name_H-M   'P 1'
#
loop_
_entity.id
_entity.type
_entity.pdbx_description
1 polymer ?
#
loop_
_entity_poly.entity_id
_entity_poly.type
_entity_poly.pdbx_seq_one_letter_code
_entity_poly.pdbx_strand_id
1 'polypeptide(L)'
;MRLKHNYLLLILPLLLFSCKKKEPYLEVRKTLEKVLADDQKFRQANYDETKQNPIDRKNIKIVTKIIDSLGWLGKDKIGNDANLALFAVIQHADQLSTMEKYLPILKEAAKKGDAEKEQAAYLIDRVELLNNRKQIYGTQYSMKKNGTAFIENLIDSVNVNTRRKSMGLYPIEKYIRMIDSSNNVEYKKNSRL
;
A
#
# COMPACT_ATOMS: atom_id res chain seq x y z
N MET A 1 -38.04 61.57 36.52
CA MET A 1 -37.36 62.09 35.32
C MET A 1 -36.40 61.01 34.81
N ARG A 2 -36.43 60.73 33.50
CA ARG A 2 -35.81 59.58 32.81
C ARG A 2 -34.33 59.38 33.12
N LEU A 3 -33.86 58.11 33.11
CA LEU A 3 -32.55 57.71 32.56
C LEU A 3 -32.61 56.23 32.16
N LYS A 4 -32.94 55.96 30.88
CA LYS A 4 -32.75 54.65 30.26
C LYS A 4 -31.27 54.59 29.84
N HIS A 5 -30.48 53.72 30.48
CA HIS A 5 -29.11 53.45 30.06
C HIS A 5 -29.14 52.47 28.88
N ASN A 6 -29.00 53.01 27.66
CA ASN A 6 -28.76 52.22 26.46
C ASN A 6 -27.32 51.71 26.48
N TYR A 7 -27.11 50.45 26.84
CA TYR A 7 -25.84 49.77 26.61
C TYR A 7 -25.73 49.43 25.12
N LEU A 8 -24.95 50.23 24.38
CA LEU A 8 -24.50 49.88 23.04
C LEU A 8 -23.37 48.86 23.17
N LEU A 9 -23.71 47.57 23.13
CA LEU A 9 -22.73 46.49 23.00
C LEU A 9 -22.04 46.61 21.64
N LEU A 10 -20.85 47.19 21.62
CA LEU A 10 -19.94 47.13 20.48
C LEU A 10 -19.43 45.68 20.37
N ILE A 11 -20.09 44.86 19.57
CA ILE A 11 -19.56 43.56 19.17
C ILE A 11 -18.45 43.83 18.16
N LEU A 12 -17.20 43.86 18.64
CA LEU A 12 -16.03 43.86 17.78
C LEU A 12 -16.03 42.52 17.01
N PRO A 13 -16.16 42.51 15.68
CA PRO A 13 -16.10 41.26 14.95
C PRO A 13 -14.67 40.75 15.05
N LEU A 14 -14.46 39.71 15.87
CA LEU A 14 -13.22 38.97 15.92
C LEU A 14 -13.07 38.31 14.53
N LEU A 15 -12.38 38.99 13.62
CA LEU A 15 -11.97 38.43 12.34
C LEU A 15 -10.98 37.31 12.65
N LEU A 16 -11.52 36.10 12.83
CA LEU A 16 -10.74 34.87 12.82
C LEU A 16 -10.17 34.73 11.41
N PHE A 17 -9.00 35.32 11.18
CA PHE A 17 -8.14 34.94 10.07
C PHE A 17 -7.79 33.47 10.28
N SER A 18 -8.59 32.57 9.70
CA SER A 18 -8.24 31.16 9.57
C SER A 18 -7.01 31.10 8.67
N CYS A 19 -5.84 31.11 9.31
CA CYS A 19 -4.59 30.81 8.64
C CYS A 19 -4.72 29.36 8.17
N LYS A 20 -5.03 29.13 6.88
CA LYS A 20 -5.05 27.79 6.29
C LYS A 20 -3.72 27.14 6.62
N LYS A 21 -3.70 26.16 7.53
CA LYS A 21 -2.49 25.41 7.87
C LYS A 21 -1.91 24.89 6.57
N LYS A 22 -0.67 25.30 6.26
CA LYS A 22 0.05 24.84 5.08
C LYS A 22 0.29 23.34 5.27
N GLU A 23 -0.38 22.50 4.50
CA GLU A 23 -0.16 21.05 4.54
C GLU A 23 1.16 20.74 3.82
N PRO A 24 2.24 20.40 4.55
CA PRO A 24 3.59 20.39 3.98
C PRO A 24 3.80 19.28 2.94
N TYR A 25 2.89 18.30 2.86
CA TYR A 25 2.97 17.17 1.95
C TYR A 25 1.81 17.10 0.94
N LEU A 26 1.01 18.16 0.78
CA LEU A 26 -0.16 18.13 -0.10
C LEU A 26 0.18 17.70 -1.54
N GLU A 27 1.25 18.24 -2.10
CA GLU A 27 1.67 17.90 -3.47
C GLU A 27 2.29 16.50 -3.58
N VAL A 28 2.98 16.05 -2.52
CA VAL A 28 3.49 14.67 -2.43
C VAL A 28 2.31 13.68 -2.39
N ARG A 29 1.32 13.96 -1.55
CA ARG A 29 0.08 13.18 -1.43
C ARG A 29 -0.63 13.06 -2.78
N LYS A 30 -0.96 14.18 -3.43
CA LYS A 30 -1.63 14.17 -4.75
C LYS A 30 -0.84 13.40 -5.81
N THR A 31 0.49 13.55 -5.78
CA THR A 31 1.37 12.82 -6.70
C THR A 31 1.28 11.32 -6.46
N LEU A 32 1.36 10.88 -5.21
CA LEU A 32 1.30 9.46 -4.84
C LEU A 32 -0.08 8.84 -5.06
N GLU A 33 -1.16 9.58 -4.81
CA GLU A 33 -2.53 9.13 -5.13
C GLU A 33 -2.69 8.88 -6.63
N LYS A 34 -2.13 9.76 -7.48
CA LYS A 34 -2.08 9.53 -8.93
C LYS A 34 -1.21 8.34 -9.30
N VAL A 35 -0.04 8.18 -8.66
CA VAL A 35 0.84 7.03 -8.86
C VAL A 35 0.12 5.72 -8.54
N LEU A 36 -0.65 5.66 -7.45
CA LEU A 36 -1.44 4.48 -7.11
C LEU A 36 -2.49 4.17 -8.18
N ALA A 37 -3.23 5.18 -8.64
CA ALA A 37 -4.21 5.01 -9.69
C ALA A 37 -3.56 4.49 -10.99
N ASP A 38 -2.40 5.02 -11.36
CA ASP A 38 -1.63 4.57 -12.53
C ASP A 38 -1.10 3.13 -12.32
N ASP A 39 -0.58 2.79 -11.13
CA ASP A 39 -0.06 1.46 -10.77
C ASP A 39 -1.14 0.36 -10.87
N GLN A 40 -2.38 0.67 -10.51
CA GLN A 40 -3.49 -0.31 -10.51
C GLN A 40 -4.23 -0.39 -11.85
N LYS A 41 -3.96 0.53 -12.79
CA LYS A 41 -4.77 0.78 -13.99
C LYS A 41 -4.96 -0.45 -14.88
N PHE A 42 -3.90 -1.22 -15.12
CA PHE A 42 -3.94 -2.39 -16.00
C PHE A 42 -3.60 -3.70 -15.27
N ARG A 43 -3.67 -3.71 -13.93
CA ARG A 43 -3.41 -4.90 -13.08
C ARG A 43 -4.65 -5.71 -12.69
N GLN A 44 -5.83 -5.24 -13.06
CA GLN A 44 -7.09 -5.95 -12.80
C GLN A 44 -7.27 -7.15 -13.74
N ALA A 45 -8.46 -7.76 -13.75
CA ALA A 45 -8.85 -9.03 -14.39
C ALA A 45 -8.40 -9.32 -15.85
N ASN A 46 -7.77 -8.36 -16.53
CA ASN A 46 -7.06 -8.57 -17.79
C ASN A 46 -5.70 -7.87 -17.68
N TYR A 47 -4.78 -8.46 -16.92
CA TYR A 47 -3.45 -7.88 -16.73
C TYR A 47 -2.77 -7.67 -18.09
N ASP A 48 -2.50 -6.41 -18.43
CA ASP A 48 -1.84 -6.03 -19.68
C ASP A 48 -0.43 -5.53 -19.37
N GLU A 49 0.51 -6.46 -19.38
CA GLU A 49 1.92 -6.21 -19.11
C GLU A 49 2.49 -5.12 -20.05
N THR A 50 2.11 -5.14 -21.33
CA THR A 50 2.64 -4.19 -22.33
C THR A 50 2.27 -2.74 -22.02
N LYS A 51 1.09 -2.53 -21.43
CA LYS A 51 0.62 -1.22 -20.98
C LYS A 51 1.10 -0.87 -19.57
N GLN A 52 1.25 -1.86 -18.69
CA GLN A 52 1.62 -1.62 -17.29
C GLN A 52 3.12 -1.35 -17.13
N ASN A 53 4.01 -2.08 -17.81
CA ASN A 53 5.46 -1.95 -17.62
C ASN A 53 6.00 -0.52 -17.85
N PRO A 54 5.56 0.25 -18.88
CA PRO A 54 5.95 1.65 -19.03
C PRO A 54 5.53 2.54 -17.85
N ILE A 55 4.37 2.26 -17.25
CA ILE A 55 3.86 2.98 -16.07
C ILE A 55 4.72 2.65 -14.86
N ASP A 56 5.03 1.38 -14.64
CA ASP A 56 5.84 0.93 -13.50
C ASP A 56 7.23 1.57 -13.52
N ARG A 57 7.88 1.61 -14.69
CA ARG A 57 9.18 2.29 -14.89
C ARG A 57 9.14 3.79 -14.61
N LYS A 58 7.98 4.45 -14.80
CA LYS A 58 7.80 5.86 -14.46
C LYS A 58 7.54 6.01 -12.96
N ASN A 59 6.63 5.21 -12.41
CA ASN A 59 6.21 5.27 -11.02
C ASN A 59 7.37 4.97 -10.07
N ILE A 60 8.21 3.98 -10.40
CA ILE A 60 9.37 3.65 -9.57
C ILE A 60 10.31 4.85 -9.41
N LYS A 61 10.56 5.63 -10.47
CA LYS A 61 11.42 6.85 -10.41
C LYS A 61 10.83 7.91 -9.49
N ILE A 62 9.50 8.06 -9.47
CA ILE A 62 8.79 9.03 -8.62
C ILE A 62 8.88 8.59 -7.15
N VAL A 63 8.49 7.34 -6.86
CA VAL A 63 8.42 6.81 -5.50
C VAL A 63 9.81 6.73 -4.86
N THR A 64 10.80 6.22 -5.58
CA THR A 64 12.18 6.14 -5.08
C THR A 64 12.76 7.52 -4.77
N LYS A 65 12.54 8.52 -5.63
CA LYS A 65 12.96 9.90 -5.34
C LYS A 65 12.32 10.46 -4.06
N ILE A 66 11.04 10.16 -3.82
CA ILE A 66 10.33 10.59 -2.60
C ILE A 66 10.92 9.89 -1.37
N ILE A 67 11.07 8.56 -1.41
CA ILE A 67 11.60 7.78 -0.28
C ILE A 67 13.06 8.18 0.01
N ASP A 68 13.89 8.33 -1.02
CA ASP A 68 15.30 8.72 -0.86
C ASP A 68 15.44 10.14 -0.27
N SER A 69 14.48 11.05 -0.53
CA SER A 69 14.54 12.44 -0.06
C SER A 69 13.87 12.67 1.30
N LEU A 70 12.77 11.96 1.58
CA LEU A 70 11.88 12.24 2.71
C LEU A 70 11.73 11.05 3.67
N GLY A 71 12.32 9.90 3.33
CA GLY A 71 12.04 8.64 4.00
C GLY A 71 10.63 8.12 3.70
N TRP A 72 10.21 7.12 4.47
CA TRP A 72 8.83 6.62 4.40
C TRP A 72 7.88 7.58 5.13
N LEU A 73 6.96 8.21 4.40
CA LEU A 73 5.96 9.10 4.99
C LEU A 73 4.75 8.29 5.46
N GLY A 74 4.43 8.35 6.75
CA GLY A 74 3.26 7.70 7.34
C GLY A 74 1.93 8.25 6.82
N LYS A 75 0.88 7.42 6.92
CA LYS A 75 -0.49 7.77 6.51
C LYS A 75 -1.05 9.03 7.18
N ASP A 76 -0.60 9.38 8.38
CA ASP A 76 -1.00 10.62 9.07
C ASP A 76 -0.52 11.88 8.34
N LYS A 77 0.55 11.77 7.53
CA LYS A 77 1.12 12.88 6.75
C LYS A 77 0.57 12.96 5.33
N ILE A 78 0.35 11.80 4.69
CA ILE A 78 0.05 11.73 3.25
C ILE A 78 -1.27 11.01 2.93
N GLY A 79 -1.98 10.46 3.90
CA GLY A 79 -3.18 9.65 3.69
C GLY A 79 -2.87 8.19 3.34
N ASN A 80 -3.91 7.34 3.40
CA ASN A 80 -3.80 5.90 3.19
C ASN A 80 -3.37 5.54 1.76
N ASP A 81 -4.01 6.14 0.75
CA ASP A 81 -3.75 5.82 -0.66
C ASP A 81 -2.32 6.20 -1.07
N ALA A 82 -1.85 7.37 -0.66
CA ALA A 82 -0.50 7.81 -0.94
C ALA A 82 0.55 6.90 -0.26
N ASN A 83 0.29 6.47 0.98
CA ASN A 83 1.16 5.54 1.69
C ASN A 83 1.16 4.14 1.04
N LEU A 84 0.00 3.66 0.60
CA LEU A 84 -0.13 2.43 -0.17
C LEU A 84 0.63 2.51 -1.49
N ALA A 85 0.64 3.66 -2.16
CA ALA A 85 1.40 3.89 -3.40
C ALA A 85 2.91 3.65 -3.20
N LEU A 86 3.47 4.06 -2.06
CA LEU A 86 4.88 3.83 -1.74
C LEU A 86 5.19 2.33 -1.72
N PHE A 87 4.34 1.54 -1.07
CA PHE A 87 4.49 0.09 -1.02
C PHE A 87 4.25 -0.58 -2.36
N ALA A 88 3.11 -0.33 -3.01
CA ALA A 88 2.71 -1.01 -4.23
C ALA A 88 3.77 -0.88 -5.33
N VAL A 89 4.32 0.32 -5.52
CA VAL A 89 5.34 0.56 -6.54
C VAL A 89 6.66 -0.17 -6.23
N ILE A 90 7.08 -0.26 -4.97
CA ILE A 90 8.26 -1.03 -4.58
C ILE A 90 8.02 -2.53 -4.74
N GLN A 91 6.85 -3.03 -4.33
CA GLN A 91 6.43 -4.43 -4.48
C GLN A 91 6.44 -4.89 -5.95
N HIS A 92 6.10 -3.98 -6.86
CA HIS A 92 6.03 -4.22 -8.30
C HIS A 92 7.31 -3.82 -9.07
N ALA A 93 8.40 -3.47 -8.40
CA ALA A 93 9.63 -3.10 -9.08
C ALA A 93 10.16 -4.25 -9.97
N ASP A 94 10.63 -3.93 -11.18
CA ASP A 94 11.21 -4.93 -12.09
C ASP A 94 12.49 -5.58 -11.54
N GLN A 95 13.24 -4.85 -10.71
CA GLN A 95 14.56 -5.25 -10.24
C GLN A 95 14.54 -5.68 -8.78
N LEU A 96 15.01 -6.90 -8.50
CA LEU A 96 15.20 -7.41 -7.13
C LEU A 96 16.04 -6.46 -6.27
N SER A 97 17.13 -5.91 -6.82
CA SER A 97 18.00 -4.96 -6.11
C SER A 97 17.26 -3.71 -5.62
N THR A 98 16.21 -3.29 -6.31
CA THR A 98 15.35 -2.18 -5.87
C THR A 98 14.54 -2.61 -4.64
N MET A 99 13.90 -3.78 -4.68
CA MET A 99 13.16 -4.31 -3.53
C MET A 99 14.07 -4.47 -2.31
N GLU A 100 15.27 -5.01 -2.50
CA GLU A 100 16.26 -5.19 -1.44
C GLU A 100 16.74 -3.87 -0.85
N LYS A 101 16.95 -2.83 -1.68
CA LYS A 101 17.32 -1.48 -1.21
C LYS A 101 16.27 -0.90 -0.26
N TYR A 102 14.98 -1.02 -0.60
CA TYR A 102 13.90 -0.37 0.16
C TYR A 102 13.28 -1.24 1.25
N LEU A 103 13.52 -2.55 1.26
CA LEU A 103 12.98 -3.46 2.26
C LEU A 103 13.37 -3.06 3.71
N PRO A 104 14.64 -2.70 4.03
CA PRO A 104 14.99 -2.21 5.36
C PRO A 104 14.21 -0.95 5.77
N ILE A 105 13.96 -0.04 4.84
CA ILE A 105 13.21 1.21 5.08
C ILE A 105 11.75 0.89 5.39
N LEU A 106 11.12 0.01 4.60
CA LEU A 106 9.74 -0.44 4.84
C LEU A 106 9.61 -1.18 6.18
N LYS A 107 10.57 -2.03 6.55
CA LYS A 107 10.57 -2.72 7.85
C LYS A 107 10.60 -1.75 9.02
N GLU A 108 11.44 -0.71 8.93
CA GLU A 108 11.52 0.31 9.97
C GLU A 108 10.24 1.18 10.02
N ALA A 109 9.68 1.53 8.87
CA ALA A 109 8.40 2.23 8.79
C ALA A 109 7.26 1.42 9.43
N ALA A 110 7.19 0.11 9.14
CA ALA A 110 6.20 -0.78 9.73
C ALA A 110 6.37 -0.94 11.24
N LYS A 111 7.61 -0.93 11.75
CA LYS A 111 7.90 -0.93 13.20
C LYS A 111 7.40 0.35 13.87
N LYS A 112 7.49 1.50 13.18
CA LYS A 112 7.01 2.80 13.66
C LYS A 112 5.50 3.02 13.48
N GLY A 113 4.82 2.16 12.72
CA GLY A 113 3.41 2.33 12.36
C GLY A 113 3.18 3.26 11.17
N ASP A 114 4.24 3.67 10.48
CA ASP A 114 4.18 4.50 9.26
C ASP A 114 3.86 3.67 8.00
N ALA A 115 3.96 2.34 8.08
CA ALA A 115 3.52 1.40 7.06
C ALA A 115 2.77 0.23 7.71
N GLU A 116 1.91 -0.45 6.96
CA GLU A 116 1.20 -1.61 7.50
C GLU A 116 2.15 -2.81 7.58
N LYS A 117 2.11 -3.58 8.67
CA LYS A 117 3.02 -4.73 8.85
C LYS A 117 2.85 -5.77 7.74
N GLU A 118 1.63 -5.98 7.27
CA GLU A 118 1.35 -6.88 6.16
C GLU A 118 2.12 -6.52 4.88
N GLN A 119 2.28 -5.22 4.58
CA GLN A 119 3.07 -4.76 3.43
C GLN A 119 4.53 -5.21 3.53
N ALA A 120 5.12 -5.11 4.73
CA ALA A 120 6.46 -5.63 4.96
C ALA A 120 6.52 -7.16 4.77
N ALA A 121 5.53 -7.91 5.24
CA ALA A 121 5.48 -9.37 5.02
C ALA A 121 5.42 -9.73 3.52
N TYR A 122 4.64 -8.99 2.73
CA TYR A 122 4.53 -9.19 1.29
C TYR A 122 5.85 -8.98 0.55
N LEU A 123 6.57 -7.89 0.88
CA LEU A 123 7.85 -7.60 0.24
C LEU A 123 8.94 -8.57 0.69
N ILE A 124 8.94 -8.97 1.97
CA ILE A 124 9.87 -9.98 2.49
C ILE A 124 9.73 -11.27 1.70
N ASP A 125 8.53 -11.86 1.63
CA ASP A 125 8.35 -13.15 0.95
C ASP A 125 8.66 -13.06 -0.55
N ARG A 126 8.40 -11.90 -1.20
CA ARG A 126 8.78 -11.70 -2.60
C ARG A 126 10.29 -11.66 -2.79
N VAL A 127 11.02 -10.93 -1.94
CA VAL A 127 12.50 -10.90 -1.96
C VAL A 127 13.09 -12.27 -1.66
N GLU A 128 12.52 -13.02 -0.71
CA GLU A 128 12.97 -14.38 -0.40
C GLU A 128 12.82 -15.31 -1.61
N LEU A 129 11.65 -15.34 -2.24
CA LEU A 129 11.42 -16.19 -3.41
C LEU A 129 12.30 -15.82 -4.60
N LEU A 130 12.46 -14.51 -4.88
CA LEU A 130 13.34 -14.05 -5.97
C LEU A 130 14.82 -14.39 -5.72
N ASN A 131 15.20 -14.61 -4.46
CA ASN A 131 16.50 -15.12 -4.07
C ASN A 131 16.56 -16.66 -3.96
N ASN A 132 15.54 -17.38 -4.45
CA ASN A 132 15.40 -18.84 -4.33
C ASN A 132 15.39 -19.35 -2.88
N ARG A 133 14.93 -18.52 -1.93
CA ARG A 133 14.75 -18.87 -0.51
C ARG A 133 13.28 -19.13 -0.20
N LYS A 134 13.04 -19.61 1.02
CA LYS A 134 11.69 -19.99 1.49
C LYS A 134 10.91 -18.77 1.97
N GLN A 135 9.61 -18.76 1.70
CA GLN A 135 8.66 -17.80 2.26
C GLN A 135 8.53 -17.98 3.78
N ILE A 136 8.42 -16.87 4.49
CA ILE A 136 8.26 -16.82 5.94
C ILE A 136 6.77 -16.80 6.30
N TYR A 137 5.99 -16.01 5.57
CA TYR A 137 4.58 -15.73 5.89
C TYR A 137 3.59 -16.37 4.90
N GLY A 138 4.04 -16.77 3.71
CA GLY A 138 3.20 -17.36 2.67
C GLY A 138 2.30 -16.33 1.99
N THR A 139 2.83 -15.17 1.64
CA THR A 139 2.05 -14.11 0.95
C THR A 139 2.09 -14.22 -0.57
N GLN A 140 3.02 -14.98 -1.13
CA GLN A 140 3.12 -15.21 -2.58
C GLN A 140 2.50 -16.56 -2.91
N TYR A 141 1.55 -16.56 -3.84
CA TYR A 141 0.84 -17.76 -4.26
C TYR A 141 1.17 -18.11 -5.72
N SER A 142 1.10 -19.41 -5.99
CA SER A 142 1.13 -20.00 -7.32
C SER A 142 -0.27 -20.50 -7.68
N MET A 143 -0.55 -20.65 -8.97
CA MET A 143 -1.81 -21.20 -9.48
C MET A 143 -1.60 -22.62 -9.99
N LYS A 144 -2.42 -23.56 -9.55
CA LYS A 144 -2.47 -24.91 -10.13
C LYS A 144 -3.15 -24.87 -11.50
N LYS A 145 -2.94 -25.91 -12.31
CA LYS A 145 -3.61 -26.08 -13.63
C LYS A 145 -5.13 -26.02 -13.57
N ASN A 146 -5.73 -26.39 -12.43
CA ASN A 146 -7.17 -26.36 -12.22
C ASN A 146 -7.70 -25.00 -11.73
N GLY A 147 -6.86 -23.95 -11.72
CA GLY A 147 -7.27 -22.61 -11.31
C GLY A 147 -7.36 -22.38 -9.80
N THR A 148 -6.85 -23.31 -8.97
CA THR A 148 -6.79 -23.13 -7.50
C THR A 148 -5.43 -22.58 -7.06
N ALA A 149 -5.45 -21.66 -6.10
CA ALA A 149 -4.26 -21.06 -5.52
C ALA A 149 -3.60 -21.99 -4.50
N PHE A 150 -2.28 -21.92 -4.40
CA PHE A 150 -1.52 -22.61 -3.37
C PHE A 150 -0.24 -21.87 -3.02
N ILE A 151 0.31 -22.14 -1.83
CA ILE A 151 1.53 -21.53 -1.33
C ILE A 151 2.65 -22.55 -1.36
N GLU A 152 3.75 -22.20 -2.02
CA GLU A 152 4.94 -23.04 -2.13
C GLU A 152 6.08 -22.53 -1.23
N ASN A 153 7.05 -23.41 -0.96
CA ASN A 153 8.33 -23.05 -0.34
C ASN A 153 8.21 -22.31 1.01
N LEU A 154 7.29 -22.74 1.89
CA LEU A 154 7.24 -22.22 3.26
C LEU A 154 8.41 -22.73 4.11
N ILE A 155 8.96 -21.87 4.96
CA ILE A 155 10.00 -22.26 5.93
C ILE A 155 9.48 -23.29 6.95
N ASP A 156 8.22 -23.12 7.39
CA ASP A 156 7.54 -23.98 8.35
C ASP A 156 6.03 -23.80 8.22
N SER A 157 5.33 -24.79 7.69
CA SER A 157 3.88 -24.74 7.50
C SER A 157 3.09 -24.85 8.81
N VAL A 158 3.63 -25.48 9.85
CA VAL A 158 2.92 -25.74 11.11
C VAL A 158 2.71 -24.44 11.87
N ASN A 159 3.74 -23.59 11.97
CA ASN A 159 3.66 -22.34 12.74
C ASN A 159 3.41 -21.09 11.86
N VAL A 160 3.05 -21.25 10.58
CA VAL A 160 2.87 -20.13 9.65
C VAL A 160 1.81 -19.15 10.13
N ASN A 161 0.70 -19.63 10.70
CA ASN A 161 -0.39 -18.78 11.16
C ASN A 161 -0.01 -17.93 12.38
N THR A 162 0.92 -18.40 13.23
CA THR A 162 1.50 -17.59 14.32
C THR A 162 2.28 -16.41 13.77
N ARG A 163 3.13 -16.66 12.75
CA ARG A 163 3.91 -15.60 12.08
C ARG A 163 3.00 -14.63 11.33
N ARG A 164 2.00 -15.13 10.59
CA ARG A 164 1.01 -14.32 9.88
C ARG A 164 0.24 -13.39 10.82
N LYS A 165 -0.23 -13.91 11.97
CA LYS A 165 -0.90 -13.11 13.00
C LYS A 165 -0.03 -11.97 13.51
N SER A 166 1.27 -12.18 13.71
CA SER A 166 2.20 -11.13 14.15
C SER A 166 2.35 -9.96 13.17
N MET A 167 2.03 -10.20 11.89
CA MET A 167 2.08 -9.23 10.80
C MET A 167 0.70 -8.69 10.42
N GLY A 168 -0.37 -9.04 11.15
CA GLY A 168 -1.73 -8.62 10.83
C GLY A 168 -2.39 -9.39 9.68
N LEU A 169 -1.74 -10.44 9.16
CA LEU A 169 -2.26 -11.24 8.05
C LEU A 169 -3.35 -12.22 8.51
N TYR A 170 -4.34 -12.45 7.66
CA TYR A 170 -5.31 -13.54 7.85
C TYR A 170 -4.63 -14.91 7.92
N PRO A 171 -5.21 -15.91 8.60
CA PRO A 171 -4.74 -17.30 8.49
C PRO A 171 -4.60 -17.75 7.04
N ILE A 172 -3.59 -18.56 6.74
CA ILE A 172 -3.20 -18.94 5.38
C ILE A 172 -4.35 -19.62 4.63
N GLU A 173 -5.17 -20.41 5.32
CA GLU A 173 -6.33 -21.09 4.76
C GLU A 173 -7.42 -20.10 4.36
N LYS A 174 -7.62 -19.03 5.15
CA LYS A 174 -8.56 -17.95 4.80
C LYS A 174 -8.03 -17.15 3.61
N TYR A 175 -6.74 -16.87 3.57
CA TYR A 175 -6.10 -16.16 2.47
C TYR A 175 -6.25 -16.90 1.14
N ILE A 176 -5.96 -18.21 1.11
CA ILE A 176 -6.14 -19.05 -0.09
C ILE A 176 -7.60 -19.03 -0.55
N ARG A 177 -8.57 -19.19 0.36
CA ARG A 177 -10.00 -19.10 0.01
C ARG A 177 -10.40 -17.76 -0.59
N MET A 178 -9.83 -16.66 -0.11
CA MET A 178 -10.09 -15.32 -0.66
C MET A 178 -9.56 -15.20 -2.09
N ILE A 179 -8.36 -15.72 -2.36
CA ILE A 179 -7.78 -15.75 -3.71
C ILE A 179 -8.66 -16.61 -4.64
N ASP A 180 -8.98 -17.84 -4.24
CA ASP A 180 -9.81 -18.74 -5.05
C ASP A 180 -11.18 -18.16 -5.35
N SER A 181 -11.78 -17.46 -4.38
CA SER A 181 -13.09 -16.82 -4.56
C SER A 181 -13.01 -15.69 -5.58
N SER A 182 -11.98 -14.83 -5.51
CA SER A 182 -11.72 -13.76 -6.48
C SER A 182 -11.49 -14.31 -7.88
N ASN A 183 -10.65 -15.35 -8.01
CA ASN A 183 -10.36 -15.98 -9.30
C ASN A 183 -11.60 -16.65 -9.91
N ASN A 184 -12.43 -17.32 -9.11
CA ASN A 184 -13.66 -17.95 -9.59
C ASN A 184 -14.69 -16.94 -10.11
N VAL A 185 -14.77 -15.76 -9.50
CA VAL A 185 -15.60 -14.65 -10.01
C VAL A 185 -15.10 -14.19 -11.38
N GLU A 186 -13.77 -14.12 -11.54
CA GLU A 186 -13.13 -13.71 -12.78
C GLU A 186 -13.31 -14.72 -13.93
N TYR A 187 -13.08 -16.02 -13.69
CA TYR A 187 -13.31 -17.08 -14.68
C TYR A 187 -14.74 -17.04 -15.24
N LYS A 188 -15.74 -16.84 -14.38
CA LYS A 188 -17.15 -16.76 -14.80
C LYS A 188 -17.47 -15.50 -15.63
N LYS A 189 -16.70 -14.42 -15.46
CA LYS A 189 -16.85 -13.19 -16.25
C LYS A 189 -16.26 -13.36 -17.65
N ASN A 190 -15.10 -14.00 -17.76
CA ASN A 190 -14.38 -14.17 -19.01
C ASN A 190 -14.95 -15.32 -19.87
N SER A 191 -15.66 -16.29 -19.29
CA SER A 191 -16.31 -17.40 -20.03
C SER A 191 -17.72 -17.07 -20.57
N ARG A 192 -18.17 -15.81 -20.45
CA ARG A 192 -19.50 -15.33 -20.90
C ARG A 192 -19.42 -14.38 -22.10
N LEU A 193 -18.26 -14.28 -22.73
CA LEU A 193 -17.99 -13.57 -23.99
C LEU A 193 -17.72 -14.60 -25.10
#